data_AF-A0A7S4IV55-F1
#
_entry.id   AF-A0A7S4IV55-F1
#
_cell.length_a   1.000
_cell.length_b   1.000
_cell.length_c   1.000
_cell.angle_alpha   90.00
_cell.angle_beta   90.00
_cell.angle_gamma   90.00
#
_symmetry.space_group_name_H-M   'P 1'
#
loop_
_entity.id
_entity.type
_entity.pdbx_description
1 polymer ?
#
loop_
_entity_poly.entity_id
_entity_poly.type
_entity_poly.pdbx_seq_one_letter_code
_entity_poly.pdbx_strand_id
1 'polypeptide(L)'
;TARQFVAEIITSDDPPETLPISEIMELKEVVDKLCTNFKPPELPSEYPFQFYQEEQASLSTVTPSELAEQLTIMLSNKIKKLTPMDFALFYQNENIILDCPRIVEYYEIVDRLKRWISTVIILQASRKKRAEVIEYFITLADNCLLLRNYQGAQLVLQSLTSQSIGRLNETWALVTSSKIS
;
A
#
# COMPACT_ATOMS: atom_id res chain seq x y z
N THR A 1 12.34 18.00 -23.06
CA THR A 1 11.07 17.22 -23.07
C THR A 1 10.89 16.52 -21.73
N ALA A 2 9.70 16.46 -21.14
CA ALA A 2 9.45 15.85 -19.81
C ALA A 2 10.09 14.46 -19.58
N ARG A 3 10.32 13.68 -20.65
CA ARG A 3 11.07 12.41 -20.61
C ARG A 3 12.56 12.55 -20.26
N GLN A 4 13.23 13.61 -20.71
CA GLN A 4 14.62 13.92 -20.36
C GLN A 4 14.73 14.36 -18.89
N PHE A 5 13.76 15.14 -18.41
CA PHE A 5 13.70 15.59 -17.02
C PHE A 5 13.54 14.42 -16.03
N VAL A 6 12.65 13.47 -16.32
CA VAL A 6 12.50 12.25 -15.50
C VAL A 6 13.76 11.38 -15.56
N ALA A 7 14.45 11.34 -16.70
CA ALA A 7 15.72 10.61 -16.81
C ALA A 7 16.83 11.28 -15.96
N GLU A 8 16.93 12.61 -15.96
CA GLU A 8 17.88 13.37 -15.13
C GLU A 8 17.64 13.19 -13.64
N ILE A 9 16.38 13.21 -13.17
CA ILE A 9 16.02 12.98 -11.75
C ILE A 9 16.43 11.58 -11.27
N ILE A 10 16.39 10.57 -12.14
CA ILE A 10 16.72 9.19 -11.76
C ILE A 10 18.24 8.97 -11.71
N THR A 11 19.03 9.80 -12.39
CA THR A 11 20.48 9.63 -12.55
C THR A 11 21.35 10.62 -11.78
N SER A 12 20.77 11.67 -11.19
CA SER A 12 21.49 12.77 -10.52
C SER A 12 21.23 12.76 -9.01
N ASP A 13 22.30 12.79 -8.20
CA ASP A 13 22.22 12.97 -6.74
C ASP A 13 22.01 14.45 -6.33
N ASP A 14 22.07 15.39 -7.27
CA ASP A 14 21.82 16.82 -7.01
C ASP A 14 20.31 17.14 -7.11
N PRO A 15 19.75 17.95 -6.18
CA PRO A 15 18.35 18.36 -6.23
C PRO A 15 18.09 19.21 -7.49
N PRO A 16 17.04 18.92 -8.27
CA PRO A 16 16.81 19.60 -9.55
C PRO A 16 16.46 21.07 -9.33
N GLU A 17 17.06 21.96 -10.13
CA GLU A 17 16.65 23.36 -10.21
C GLU A 17 15.14 23.45 -10.52
N THR A 18 14.46 24.39 -9.87
CA THR A 18 13.00 24.55 -9.97
C THR A 18 12.59 24.72 -11.44
N LEU A 19 11.71 23.83 -11.91
CA LEU A 19 11.18 23.84 -13.28
C LEU A 19 10.60 25.21 -13.67
N PRO A 20 10.80 25.68 -14.91
CA PRO A 20 10.16 26.89 -15.40
C PRO A 20 8.64 26.73 -15.43
N ILE A 21 7.92 27.81 -15.07
CA ILE A 21 6.46 27.83 -14.89
C ILE A 21 5.69 27.27 -16.10
N SER A 22 6.21 27.43 -17.33
CA SER A 22 5.63 26.88 -18.55
C SER A 22 5.56 25.35 -18.57
N GLU A 23 6.60 24.66 -18.08
CA GLU A 23 6.63 23.19 -18.05
C GLU A 23 5.75 22.62 -16.93
N ILE A 24 5.61 23.36 -15.83
CA ILE A 24 4.66 23.03 -14.75
C ILE A 24 3.21 23.07 -15.26
N MET A 25 2.87 24.04 -16.12
CA MET A 25 1.53 24.12 -16.69
C MET A 25 1.23 22.97 -17.66
N GLU A 26 2.20 22.55 -18.47
CA GLU A 26 2.05 21.39 -19.36
C GLU A 26 1.82 20.10 -18.57
N LEU A 27 2.57 19.90 -17.47
CA LEU A 27 2.37 18.76 -16.58
C LEU A 27 0.98 18.76 -15.94
N LYS A 28 0.48 19.93 -15.53
CA LYS A 28 -0.88 20.08 -14.99
C LYS A 28 -1.93 19.66 -16.01
N GLU A 29 -1.79 20.04 -17.27
CA GLU A 29 -2.73 19.67 -18.33
C GLU A 29 -2.72 18.16 -18.62
N VAL A 30 -1.54 17.52 -18.57
CA VAL A 30 -1.40 16.06 -18.72
C VAL A 30 -2.04 15.33 -17.54
N VAL A 31 -1.82 15.79 -16.31
CA VAL A 31 -2.43 15.22 -15.10
C VAL A 31 -3.95 15.35 -15.13
N ASP A 32 -4.49 16.51 -15.50
CA ASP A 32 -5.93 16.73 -15.63
C ASP A 32 -6.56 15.81 -16.69
N LYS A 33 -5.88 15.56 -17.81
CA LYS A 33 -6.32 14.60 -18.84
C LYS A 33 -6.28 13.14 -18.37
N LEU A 34 -5.34 12.78 -17.48
CA LEU A 34 -5.27 11.44 -16.90
C LEU A 34 -6.36 11.23 -15.83
N CYS A 35 -6.63 12.25 -15.01
CA CYS A 35 -7.67 12.21 -13.99
C CYS A 35 -9.09 12.17 -14.58
N THR A 36 -9.34 12.86 -15.70
CA THR A 36 -10.66 12.91 -16.37
C THR A 36 -11.05 11.59 -17.05
N ASN A 37 -10.07 10.76 -17.43
CA ASN A 37 -10.31 9.47 -18.09
C ASN A 37 -10.40 8.29 -17.12
N PHE A 38 -10.08 8.50 -15.84
CA PHE A 38 -10.21 7.46 -14.82
C PHE A 38 -11.66 7.37 -14.32
N LYS A 39 -12.41 6.39 -14.82
CA LYS A 39 -13.72 6.02 -14.26
C LYS A 39 -13.54 4.87 -13.25
N PRO A 40 -13.54 5.13 -11.93
CA PRO A 40 -13.50 4.07 -10.96
C PRO A 40 -14.80 3.25 -11.01
N PRO A 41 -14.76 1.95 -10.67
CA PRO A 41 -15.97 1.14 -10.53
C PRO A 41 -16.89 1.75 -9.46
N GLU A 42 -18.20 1.82 -9.76
CA GLU A 42 -19.21 2.27 -8.82
C GLU A 42 -19.43 1.20 -7.74
N LEU A 43 -19.32 1.59 -6.48
CA LEU A 43 -19.34 0.67 -5.33
C LEU A 43 -20.58 0.91 -4.44
N PRO A 44 -21.07 -0.11 -3.73
CA PRO A 44 -22.23 0.00 -2.84
C PRO A 44 -22.03 1.04 -1.72
N SER A 45 -23.13 1.67 -1.32
CA SER A 45 -23.17 2.85 -0.45
C SER A 45 -22.98 2.59 1.05
N GLU A 46 -22.84 1.34 1.49
CA GLU A 46 -22.71 0.99 2.90
C GLU A 46 -21.52 0.06 3.18
N TYR A 47 -20.73 0.44 4.19
CA TYR A 47 -19.55 -0.28 4.64
C TYR A 47 -19.78 -0.80 6.07
N PRO A 48 -19.83 -2.12 6.31
CA PRO A 48 -19.58 -2.65 7.63
C PRO A 48 -18.06 -2.68 7.85
N PHE A 49 -17.62 -2.65 9.12
CA PHE A 49 -16.23 -2.68 9.62
C PHE A 49 -15.63 -1.35 10.09
N GLN A 50 -16.00 -0.99 11.33
CA GLN A 50 -15.19 -0.16 12.21
C GLN A 50 -14.12 -1.04 12.88
N PHE A 51 -12.87 -0.91 12.45
CA PHE A 51 -11.72 -1.53 13.14
C PHE A 51 -11.29 -0.67 14.33
N TYR A 52 -12.07 -0.74 15.41
CA TYR A 52 -11.62 -0.32 16.72
C TYR A 52 -11.98 -1.40 17.73
N GLN A 53 -10.95 -1.84 18.44
CA GLN A 53 -10.96 -2.75 19.59
C GLN A 53 -10.88 -4.25 19.26
N GLU A 54 -10.21 -4.92 20.18
CA GLU A 54 -9.71 -6.28 20.12
C GLU A 54 -10.86 -7.28 19.97
N GLU A 55 -10.99 -7.86 18.80
CA GLU A 55 -11.33 -9.26 18.70
C GLU A 55 -10.39 -9.82 17.64
N GLN A 56 -9.69 -10.89 17.98
CA GLN A 56 -9.12 -11.75 16.96
C GLN A 56 -10.30 -12.33 16.17
N ALA A 57 -10.83 -11.55 15.23
CA ALA A 57 -11.55 -12.11 14.10
C ALA A 57 -10.61 -13.17 13.56
N SER A 58 -10.97 -14.43 13.78
CA SER A 58 -10.08 -15.53 13.52
C SER A 58 -9.80 -15.47 12.03
N LEU A 59 -8.54 -15.24 11.64
CA LEU A 59 -8.13 -15.16 10.23
C LEU A 59 -8.64 -16.38 9.43
N SER A 60 -8.97 -17.47 10.12
CA SER A 60 -9.64 -18.66 9.59
C SER A 60 -11.05 -18.45 9.01
N THR A 61 -11.80 -17.41 9.37
CA THR A 61 -13.17 -17.19 8.84
C THR A 61 -13.20 -16.31 7.59
N VAL A 62 -12.17 -15.51 7.36
CA VAL A 62 -12.10 -14.57 6.24
C VAL A 62 -11.17 -15.12 5.18
N THR A 63 -11.66 -15.30 3.96
CA THR A 63 -10.82 -15.78 2.86
C THR A 63 -9.82 -14.70 2.41
N PRO A 64 -8.65 -15.08 1.84
CA PRO A 64 -7.70 -14.10 1.31
C PRO A 64 -8.30 -13.18 0.23
N SER A 65 -9.27 -13.68 -0.54
CA SER A 65 -9.97 -12.88 -1.57
C SER A 65 -10.85 -11.80 -0.97
N GLU A 66 -11.70 -12.16 0.01
CA GLU A 66 -12.55 -11.19 0.71
C GLU A 66 -11.71 -10.12 1.40
N LEU A 67 -10.62 -10.51 2.05
CA LEU A 67 -9.71 -9.56 2.67
C LEU A 67 -9.04 -8.64 1.63
N ALA A 68 -8.67 -9.15 0.45
CA ALA A 68 -8.10 -8.35 -0.63
C ALA A 68 -9.09 -7.29 -1.13
N GLU A 69 -10.37 -7.65 -1.29
CA GLU A 69 -11.43 -6.73 -1.71
C GLU A 69 -11.62 -5.62 -0.68
N GLN A 70 -11.77 -5.97 0.60
CA GLN A 70 -11.95 -4.99 1.68
C GLN A 70 -10.73 -4.07 1.83
N LEU A 71 -9.53 -4.63 1.74
CA LEU A 71 -8.28 -3.87 1.76
C LEU A 71 -8.22 -2.87 0.59
N THR A 72 -8.63 -3.31 -0.59
CA THR A 72 -8.67 -2.48 -1.80
C THR A 72 -9.66 -1.33 -1.67
N ILE A 73 -10.86 -1.62 -1.16
CA ILE A 73 -11.87 -0.60 -0.87
C ILE A 73 -11.30 0.46 0.09
N MET A 74 -10.76 0.02 1.22
CA MET A 74 -10.25 0.92 2.25
C MET A 74 -9.09 1.80 1.75
N LEU A 75 -8.09 1.22 1.10
CA LEU A 75 -6.96 1.97 0.56
C LEU A 75 -7.39 2.90 -0.57
N SER A 76 -8.28 2.45 -1.46
CA SER A 76 -8.79 3.29 -2.55
C SER A 76 -9.57 4.50 -2.03
N ASN A 77 -10.33 4.34 -0.94
CA ASN A 77 -11.07 5.44 -0.33
C ASN A 77 -10.17 6.47 0.33
N LYS A 78 -8.98 6.09 0.80
CA LYS A 78 -7.98 7.02 1.33
C LYS A 78 -7.22 7.72 0.20
N ILE A 79 -6.76 6.98 -0.80
CA ILE A 79 -5.98 7.55 -1.91
C ILE A 79 -6.80 8.52 -2.76
N LYS A 80 -8.10 8.27 -2.95
CA LYS A 80 -9.03 9.17 -3.66
C LYS A 80 -9.21 10.53 -2.99
N LYS A 81 -8.90 10.64 -1.70
CA LYS A 81 -8.97 11.92 -0.95
C LYS A 81 -7.70 12.75 -1.13
N LEU A 82 -6.62 12.16 -1.65
CA LEU A 82 -5.38 12.89 -1.95
C LEU A 82 -5.60 13.72 -3.21
N THR A 83 -5.17 14.98 -3.13
CA THR A 83 -5.22 15.95 -4.22
C THR A 83 -3.81 16.20 -4.75
N PRO A 84 -3.65 16.65 -6.00
CA PRO A 84 -2.34 17.07 -6.51
C PRO A 84 -1.67 18.14 -5.63
N MET A 85 -2.45 18.99 -4.97
CA MET A 85 -1.93 20.00 -4.04
C MET A 85 -1.30 19.38 -2.79
N ASP A 86 -1.89 18.30 -2.25
CA ASP A 86 -1.28 17.58 -1.12
C ASP A 86 0.12 17.09 -1.51
N PHE A 87 0.30 16.58 -2.73
CA PHE A 87 1.62 16.14 -3.21
C PHE A 87 2.57 17.32 -3.46
N ALA A 88 2.10 18.42 -4.05
CA ALA A 88 2.93 19.61 -4.25
C ALA A 88 3.47 20.16 -2.92
N LEU A 89 2.63 20.23 -1.89
CA LEU A 89 3.02 20.63 -0.54
C LEU A 89 3.99 19.62 0.09
N PHE A 90 3.77 18.32 -0.11
CA PHE A 90 4.67 17.28 0.39
C PHE A 90 6.08 17.40 -0.16
N TYR A 91 6.23 17.78 -1.44
CA TYR A 91 7.54 17.98 -2.07
C TYR A 91 8.22 19.30 -1.68
N GLN A 92 7.46 20.30 -1.27
CA GLN A 92 7.97 21.65 -0.98
C GLN A 92 8.29 21.88 0.51
N ASN A 93 7.66 21.14 1.43
CA ASN A 93 7.69 21.47 2.85
C ASN A 93 8.62 20.59 3.70
N GLU A 94 9.27 21.23 4.67
CA GLU A 94 9.98 20.55 5.77
C GLU A 94 9.02 20.01 6.85
N ASN A 95 7.79 20.55 6.97
CA ASN A 95 6.80 20.20 8.01
C ASN A 95 5.57 19.45 7.46
N ILE A 96 5.83 18.25 6.92
CA ILE A 96 4.83 17.33 6.33
C ILE A 96 3.59 17.09 7.21
N ILE A 97 3.75 17.05 8.54
CA ILE A 97 2.67 16.70 9.47
C ILE A 97 1.56 17.75 9.50
N LEU A 98 1.91 19.03 9.45
CA LEU A 98 0.94 20.12 9.52
C LEU A 98 0.36 20.43 8.14
N ASP A 99 1.20 20.36 7.11
CA ASP A 99 0.84 20.84 5.77
C ASP A 99 0.13 19.78 4.91
N CYS A 100 0.34 18.49 5.22
CA CYS A 100 -0.16 17.38 4.41
C CYS A 100 -0.90 16.30 5.24
N PRO A 101 -1.93 16.66 6.03
CA PRO A 101 -2.57 15.72 6.96
C PRO A 101 -3.19 14.50 6.28
N ARG A 102 -3.65 14.62 5.03
CA ARG A 102 -4.24 13.50 4.27
C ARG A 102 -3.19 12.49 3.83
N ILE A 103 -1.99 12.95 3.45
CA ILE A 103 -0.87 12.08 3.09
C ILE A 103 -0.38 11.33 4.32
N VAL A 104 -0.24 12.05 5.44
CA VAL A 104 0.13 11.42 6.72
C VAL A 104 -0.90 10.36 7.10
N GLU A 105 -2.19 10.68 7.06
CA GLU A 105 -3.26 9.73 7.36
C GLU A 105 -3.21 8.48 6.45
N TYR A 106 -2.89 8.66 5.16
CA TYR A 106 -2.70 7.55 4.22
C TYR A 106 -1.51 6.66 4.59
N TYR A 107 -0.36 7.25 4.93
CA TYR A 107 0.80 6.46 5.36
C TYR A 107 0.57 5.79 6.71
N GLU A 108 -0.11 6.44 7.65
CA GLU A 108 -0.45 5.88 8.95
C GLU A 108 -1.33 4.63 8.83
N ILE A 109 -2.35 4.64 7.96
CA ILE A 109 -3.17 3.43 7.74
C ILE A 109 -2.32 2.31 7.14
N VAL A 110 -1.46 2.62 6.16
CA VAL A 110 -0.58 1.64 5.52
C VAL A 110 0.38 1.02 6.56
N ASP A 111 1.00 1.82 7.41
CA ASP A 111 1.92 1.33 8.44
C ASP A 111 1.20 0.61 9.58
N ARG A 112 -0.04 0.99 9.89
CA ARG A 112 -0.89 0.24 10.82
C ARG A 112 -1.22 -1.14 10.28
N LEU A 113 -1.57 -1.25 8.99
CA LEU A 113 -1.82 -2.54 8.33
C LEU A 113 -0.57 -3.42 8.33
N LYS A 114 0.60 -2.86 8.01
CA LYS A 114 1.85 -3.63 8.03
C LYS A 114 2.12 -4.22 9.41
N ARG A 115 1.99 -3.40 10.46
CA ARG A 115 2.15 -3.82 11.86
C ARG A 115 1.12 -4.85 12.28
N TRP A 116 -0.11 -4.73 11.80
CA TRP A 116 -1.16 -5.73 12.05
C TRP A 116 -0.79 -7.08 11.44
N ILE A 117 -0.39 -7.13 10.17
CA ILE A 117 0.08 -8.37 9.51
C ILE A 117 1.25 -8.99 10.30
N SER A 118 2.26 -8.18 10.63
CA SER A 118 3.42 -8.66 11.39
C SER A 118 3.03 -9.22 12.76
N THR A 119 2.12 -8.55 13.46
CA THR A 119 1.62 -8.99 14.76
C THR A 119 0.85 -10.30 14.65
N VAL A 120 -0.05 -10.43 13.67
CA VAL A 120 -0.83 -11.66 13.44
C VAL A 120 0.08 -12.87 13.21
N ILE A 121 1.19 -12.69 12.49
CA ILE A 121 2.19 -13.73 12.23
C ILE A 121 2.99 -14.05 13.51
N ILE A 122 3.53 -13.03 14.19
CA ILE A 122 4.43 -13.21 15.34
C ILE A 122 3.71 -13.83 16.54
N LEU A 123 2.43 -13.50 16.75
CA LEU A 123 1.62 -14.04 17.85
C LEU A 123 1.26 -15.53 17.69
N GLN A 124 1.54 -16.14 16.54
CA GLN A 124 1.31 -17.58 16.37
C GLN A 124 2.31 -18.40 17.20
N ALA A 125 1.78 -19.16 18.16
CA ALA A 125 2.58 -19.99 19.07
C ALA A 125 3.34 -21.13 18.37
N SER A 126 2.77 -21.70 17.30
CA SER A 126 3.36 -22.83 16.57
C SER A 126 4.03 -22.37 15.28
N ARG A 127 5.23 -22.90 14.98
CA ARG A 127 5.93 -22.72 13.70
C ARG A 127 5.04 -23.10 12.51
N LYS A 128 4.28 -24.20 12.62
CA LYS A 128 3.37 -24.67 11.57
C LYS A 128 2.23 -23.68 11.32
N LYS A 129 1.53 -23.25 12.38
CA LYS A 129 0.46 -22.24 12.26
C LYS A 129 0.97 -20.93 11.69
N ARG A 130 2.19 -20.52 12.08
CA ARG A 130 2.81 -19.32 11.55
C ARG A 130 3.10 -19.44 10.04
N ALA A 131 3.56 -20.59 9.57
CA ALA A 131 3.73 -20.85 8.15
C ALA A 131 2.39 -20.81 7.38
N GLU A 132 1.33 -21.41 7.91
CA GLU A 132 -0.04 -21.35 7.34
C GLU A 132 -0.53 -19.89 7.21
N VAL A 133 -0.29 -19.06 8.23
CA VAL A 133 -0.64 -17.62 8.19
C VAL A 133 0.22 -16.86 7.18
N ILE A 134 1.50 -17.20 7.03
CA ILE A 134 2.35 -16.59 5.98
C ILE A 134 1.83 -16.96 4.59
N GLU A 135 1.48 -18.23 4.35
CA GLU A 135 0.88 -18.68 3.07
C GLU A 135 -0.46 -17.99 2.77
N TYR A 136 -1.27 -17.75 3.81
CA TYR A 136 -2.48 -16.94 3.70
C TYR A 136 -2.17 -15.54 3.18
N PHE A 137 -1.18 -14.85 3.77
CA PHE A 137 -0.80 -13.51 3.34
C PHE A 137 -0.13 -13.48 1.96
N ILE A 138 0.64 -14.50 1.58
CA ILE A 138 1.13 -14.64 0.20
C ILE A 138 -0.04 -14.71 -0.77
N THR A 139 -1.04 -15.55 -0.48
CA THR A 139 -2.25 -15.66 -1.29
C THR A 139 -3.04 -14.34 -1.32
N LEU A 140 -3.08 -13.59 -0.21
CA LEU A 140 -3.66 -12.25 -0.17
C LEU A 140 -2.95 -11.29 -1.13
N ALA A 141 -1.61 -11.33 -1.19
CA ALA A 141 -0.83 -10.49 -2.10
C ALA A 141 -1.15 -10.80 -3.57
N ASP A 142 -1.27 -12.09 -3.92
CA ASP A 142 -1.68 -12.52 -5.27
C ASP A 142 -3.07 -11.97 -5.64
N ASN A 143 -4.04 -12.07 -4.72
CA ASN A 143 -5.38 -11.51 -4.93
C ASN A 143 -5.36 -9.98 -5.05
N CYS A 144 -4.50 -9.29 -4.29
CA CYS A 144 -4.31 -7.85 -4.45
C CYS A 144 -3.76 -7.50 -5.84
N LEU A 145 -2.84 -8.29 -6.39
CA LEU A 145 -2.33 -8.10 -7.75
C LEU A 145 -3.42 -8.31 -8.81
N LEU A 146 -4.27 -9.33 -8.65
CA LEU A 146 -5.42 -9.56 -9.54
C LEU A 146 -6.39 -8.37 -9.55
N LEU A 147 -6.62 -7.75 -8.38
CA LEU A 147 -7.44 -6.55 -8.23
C LEU A 147 -6.72 -5.24 -8.64
N ARG A 148 -5.48 -5.31 -9.13
CA ARG A 148 -4.61 -4.15 -9.42
C ARG A 148 -4.36 -3.25 -8.20
N ASN A 149 -4.47 -3.81 -7.00
CA ASN A 149 -4.12 -3.15 -5.74
C ASN A 149 -2.63 -3.36 -5.43
N TYR A 150 -1.78 -2.61 -6.12
CA TYR A 150 -0.32 -2.70 -5.92
C TYR A 150 0.12 -2.26 -4.52
N GLN A 151 -0.58 -1.31 -3.90
CA GLN A 151 -0.29 -0.90 -2.52
C GLN A 151 -0.55 -2.06 -1.54
N GLY A 152 -1.64 -2.80 -1.72
CA GLY A 152 -1.99 -3.99 -0.93
C GLY A 152 -0.96 -5.11 -1.08
N ALA A 153 -0.49 -5.38 -2.30
CA ALA A 153 0.58 -6.34 -2.51
C ALA A 153 1.90 -5.87 -1.85
N GLN A 154 2.24 -4.59 -2.01
CA GLN A 154 3.48 -4.01 -1.48
C GLN A 154 3.51 -4.01 0.05
N LEU A 155 2.41 -3.68 0.73
CA LEU A 155 2.38 -3.70 2.19
C LEU A 155 2.54 -5.12 2.73
N VAL A 156 1.96 -6.14 2.06
CA VAL A 156 2.14 -7.54 2.45
C VAL A 156 3.60 -7.92 2.29
N LEU A 157 4.20 -7.61 1.14
CA LEU A 157 5.62 -7.87 0.89
C LEU A 157 6.50 -7.24 1.98
N GLN A 158 6.31 -5.96 2.26
CA GLN A 158 7.06 -5.23 3.29
C GLN A 158 6.91 -5.84 4.69
N SER A 159 5.71 -6.31 5.05
CA SER A 159 5.49 -7.01 6.31
C SER A 159 6.24 -8.34 6.36
N LEU A 160 6.17 -9.14 5.30
CA LEU A 160 6.81 -10.47 5.24
C LEU A 160 8.34 -10.38 5.20
N THR A 161 8.89 -9.37 4.52
CA THR A 161 10.34 -9.12 4.46
C THR A 161 10.87 -8.27 5.60
N SER A 162 10.02 -7.86 6.55
CA SER A 162 10.46 -7.11 7.73
C SER A 162 11.43 -7.94 8.57
N GLN A 163 12.36 -7.29 9.28
CA GLN A 163 13.40 -7.98 10.06
C GLN A 163 12.84 -8.99 11.07
N SER A 164 11.66 -8.73 11.64
CA SER A 164 11.03 -9.60 12.64
C SER A 164 10.49 -10.91 12.04
N ILE A 165 10.02 -10.89 10.79
CA ILE A 165 9.47 -12.06 10.08
C ILE A 165 10.50 -12.71 9.16
N GLY A 166 11.27 -11.91 8.41
CA GLY A 166 12.27 -12.39 7.45
C GLY A 166 13.33 -13.28 8.08
N ARG A 167 13.66 -13.07 9.37
CA ARG A 167 14.63 -13.90 10.12
C ARG A 167 14.11 -15.27 10.56
N LEU A 168 12.82 -15.58 10.38
CA LEU A 168 12.19 -16.81 10.89
C LEU A 168 12.48 -18.02 9.97
N ASN A 169 13.75 -18.34 9.76
CA ASN A 169 14.22 -19.33 8.77
C ASN A 169 13.50 -20.68 8.87
N GLU A 170 13.33 -21.20 10.09
CA GLU A 170 12.64 -22.48 10.31
C GLU A 170 11.15 -22.44 9.97
N THR A 171 10.53 -21.25 10.04
CA THR A 171 9.13 -21.07 9.64
C THR A 171 9.03 -20.99 8.12
N TRP A 172 9.93 -20.23 7.49
CA TRP A 172 10.02 -20.13 6.03
C TRP A 172 10.32 -21.48 5.36
N ALA A 173 11.09 -22.36 6.00
CA ALA A 173 11.30 -23.72 5.54
C ALA A 173 10.03 -24.59 5.48
N LEU A 174 8.99 -24.20 6.23
CA LEU A 174 7.68 -24.88 6.23
C LEU A 174 6.67 -24.26 5.26
N VAL A 175 6.97 -23.09 4.69
CA VAL A 175 6.13 -22.46 3.67
C VAL A 175 6.34 -23.24 2.38
N THR A 176 5.30 -23.91 1.91
CA THR A 176 5.38 -24.92 0.86
C THR A 176 5.69 -24.25 -0.48
N SER A 177 6.78 -24.66 -1.16
CA SER A 177 7.20 -24.11 -2.46
C SER A 177 6.22 -24.34 -3.61
N SER A 178 5.10 -25.05 -3.40
CA SER A 178 4.10 -25.40 -4.42
C SER A 178 3.37 -24.21 -5.05
N LYS A 179 3.62 -22.97 -4.62
CA LYS A 179 3.06 -21.75 -5.22
C LYS A 179 4.11 -20.80 -5.83
N ILE A 180 5.39 -21.18 -5.82
CA ILE A 180 6.49 -20.39 -6.42
C ILE A 180 6.94 -21.05 -7.74
N SER A 181 6.01 -21.69 -8.47
CA SER A 181 6.26 -22.37 -9.76
C SER A 181 5.57 -21.62 -10.88
#